data_AF-A0A8T4T3Q6-F1
#
_entry.id   AF-A0A8T4T3Q6-F1
#
_cell.length_a   1.000
_cell.length_b   1.000
_cell.length_c   1.000
_cell.angle_alpha   90.00
_cell.angle_beta   90.00
_cell.angle_gamma   90.00
#
_symmetry.space_group_name_H-M   'P 1'
#
loop_
_entity.id
_entity.type
_entity.pdbx_description
1 polymer ?
#
loop_
_entity_poly.entity_id
_entity_poly.type
_entity_poly.pdbx_seq_one_letter_code
_entity_poly.pdbx_strand_id
1 'polypeptide(L)'
;MKKGEIWISAVLYIGISIVVLGIILAASTPLINKAKDENTITQTRQVMLELDKVIRTIIGEGAGSQRVFSMEIGRGRMAINEINDSIIWNIETKALVSEPGVTINIGNLQLL
;
A
#
# COMPACT_ATOMS: atom_id res chain seq x y z
N MET A 1 -53.60 -11.46 -15.04
CA MET A 1 -53.22 -10.43 -14.04
C MET A 1 -52.12 -10.92 -13.08
N LYS A 2 -52.23 -12.12 -12.47
CA LYS A 2 -51.22 -12.67 -11.52
C LYS A 2 -49.76 -12.75 -12.03
N LYS A 3 -49.54 -13.01 -13.33
CA LYS A 3 -48.16 -13.13 -13.88
C LYS A 3 -47.42 -11.79 -13.89
N GLY A 4 -48.10 -10.68 -14.16
CA GLY A 4 -47.47 -9.35 -14.19
C GLY A 4 -47.02 -8.90 -12.81
N GLU A 5 -47.85 -9.16 -11.79
CA GLU A 5 -47.52 -8.88 -10.38
C GLU A 5 -46.28 -9.66 -9.92
N ILE A 6 -46.13 -10.92 -10.33
CA ILE A 6 -44.95 -11.76 -10.01
C ILE A 6 -43.68 -11.20 -10.67
N TRP A 7 -43.77 -10.72 -11.92
CA TRP A 7 -42.61 -10.12 -12.59
C TRP A 7 -42.23 -8.78 -11.98
N ILE A 8 -43.22 -7.96 -11.59
CA ILE A 8 -42.98 -6.68 -10.91
C ILE A 8 -42.30 -6.92 -9.56
N SER A 9 -42.78 -7.88 -8.77
CA SER A 9 -42.15 -8.20 -7.49
C SER A 9 -40.73 -8.73 -7.67
N ALA A 10 -40.50 -9.61 -8.65
CA ALA A 10 -39.16 -10.12 -8.96
C ALA A 10 -38.18 -8.99 -9.33
N VAL A 11 -38.59 -8.08 -10.22
CA VAL A 11 -37.76 -6.92 -10.60
C VAL A 11 -37.50 -6.01 -9.40
N LEU A 12 -38.52 -5.78 -8.56
CA LEU A 12 -38.38 -4.95 -7.36
C LEU A 12 -37.38 -5.56 -6.37
N TYR A 13 -37.47 -6.86 -6.11
CA TYR A 13 -36.53 -7.54 -5.22
C TYR A 13 -35.10 -7.48 -5.74
N ILE A 14 -34.88 -7.72 -7.04
CA ILE A 14 -33.56 -7.61 -7.66
C ILE A 14 -33.02 -6.17 -7.53
N GLY A 15 -33.87 -5.16 -7.80
CA GLY A 15 -33.51 -3.75 -7.66
C GLY A 15 -33.07 -3.41 -6.24
N ILE A 16 -33.84 -3.84 -5.23
CA ILE A 16 -33.49 -3.66 -3.82
C ILE A 16 -32.16 -4.36 -3.49
N SER A 17 -31.95 -5.59 -3.95
CA SER A 17 -30.70 -6.31 -3.72
C SER A 17 -29.49 -5.59 -4.32
N ILE A 18 -29.60 -5.04 -5.52
CA ILE A 18 -28.52 -4.26 -6.15
C ILE A 18 -28.22 -3.00 -5.34
N VAL A 19 -29.25 -2.30 -4.88
CA VAL A 19 -29.07 -1.10 -4.04
C VAL A 19 -28.36 -1.45 -2.73
N VAL A 20 -28.78 -2.52 -2.06
CA VAL A 20 -28.16 -2.99 -0.81
C VAL A 20 -26.69 -3.34 -1.03
N LEU A 21 -26.36 -4.07 -2.11
CA LEU A 21 -24.97 -4.39 -2.46
C LEU A 21 -24.15 -3.12 -2.75
N GLY A 22 -24.73 -2.15 -3.45
CA GLY A 22 -24.09 -0.85 -3.71
C GLY A 22 -23.73 -0.11 -2.42
N ILE A 23 -24.64 -0.10 -1.44
CA ILE A 23 -24.39 0.52 -0.13
C ILE A 23 -23.26 -0.20 0.61
N ILE A 24 -23.28 -1.53 0.63
CA ILE A 24 -22.24 -2.34 1.30
C ILE A 24 -20.86 -2.07 0.68
N LEU A 25 -20.78 -2.05 -0.65
CA LEU A 25 -19.53 -1.78 -1.36
C LEU A 25 -19.04 -0.36 -1.08
N ALA A 26 -19.91 0.64 -1.14
CA ALA A 26 -19.56 2.03 -0.87
C ALA A 26 -19.01 2.21 0.56
N ALA A 27 -19.61 1.55 1.55
CA ALA A 27 -19.16 1.59 2.93
C ALA A 27 -17.85 0.80 3.16
N SER A 28 -17.67 -0.34 2.48
CA SER A 28 -16.55 -1.26 2.71
C SER A 28 -15.28 -0.89 1.94
N THR A 29 -15.42 -0.30 0.75
CA THR A 29 -14.30 0.12 -0.11
C THR A 29 -13.25 0.98 0.60
N PRO A 30 -13.60 2.06 1.34
CA PRO A 30 -12.60 2.88 2.01
C PRO A 30 -11.81 2.11 3.07
N LEU A 31 -12.47 1.19 3.80
CA LEU A 31 -11.82 0.37 4.82
C LEU A 31 -10.82 -0.61 4.18
N ILE A 32 -11.23 -1.28 3.11
CA ILE A 32 -10.36 -2.21 2.36
C ILE A 32 -9.16 -1.46 1.78
N ASN A 33 -9.38 -0.27 1.19
CA ASN A 33 -8.29 0.52 0.63
C ASN A 33 -7.31 0.97 1.72
N LYS A 34 -7.79 1.43 2.87
CA LYS A 34 -6.92 1.79 4.00
C LYS A 34 -6.03 0.61 4.44
N ALA A 35 -6.63 -0.58 4.60
CA ALA A 35 -5.88 -1.78 4.98
C ALA A 35 -4.82 -2.18 3.94
N LYS A 36 -5.15 -2.06 2.64
CA LYS A 36 -4.18 -2.29 1.56
C LYS A 36 -3.01 -1.32 1.59
N ASP A 37 -3.29 -0.06 1.89
CA ASP A 37 -2.27 1.00 1.95
C ASP A 37 -1.31 0.78 3.12
N GLU A 38 -1.84 0.49 4.30
CA GLU A 38 -1.04 0.15 5.50
C GLU A 38 -0.14 -1.07 5.25
N ASN A 39 -0.67 -2.09 4.59
CA ASN A 39 0.11 -3.28 4.23
C ASN A 39 1.24 -2.95 3.24
N THR A 40 0.95 -2.15 2.21
CA THR A 40 1.95 -1.71 1.22
C THR A 40 3.09 -0.94 1.89
N ILE A 41 2.76 -0.04 2.82
CA ILE A 41 3.75 0.77 3.53
C ILE A 41 4.58 -0.10 4.47
N THR A 42 3.95 -1.04 5.18
CA THR A 42 4.65 -1.97 6.07
C THR A 42 5.60 -2.89 5.31
N GLN A 43 5.15 -3.46 4.18
CA GLN A 43 5.99 -4.29 3.32
C GLN A 43 7.17 -3.50 2.75
N THR A 44 6.91 -2.30 2.24
CA THR A 44 7.98 -1.46 1.67
C THR A 44 8.99 -1.06 2.74
N ARG A 45 8.54 -0.72 3.96
CA ARG A 45 9.43 -0.47 5.10
C ARG A 45 10.36 -1.66 5.35
N GLN A 46 9.82 -2.87 5.37
CA GLN A 46 10.60 -4.09 5.60
C GLN A 46 11.66 -4.29 4.49
N VAL A 47 11.27 -4.12 3.23
CA VAL A 47 12.16 -4.21 2.07
C VAL A 47 13.30 -3.17 2.15
N MET A 48 13.01 -1.93 2.57
CA MET A 48 14.04 -0.90 2.73
C MET A 48 15.03 -1.21 3.86
N LEU A 49 14.56 -1.78 4.97
CA LEU A 49 15.43 -2.21 6.06
C LEU A 49 16.32 -3.39 5.65
N GLU A 50 15.78 -4.33 4.86
CA GLU A 50 16.56 -5.42 4.29
C GLU A 50 17.61 -4.92 3.30
N LEU A 51 17.27 -3.92 2.48
CA LEU A 51 18.23 -3.27 1.60
C LEU A 51 19.37 -2.60 2.39
N ASP A 52 19.06 -1.82 3.44
CA ASP A 52 20.09 -1.21 4.32
C ASP A 52 21.02 -2.28 4.92
N LYS A 53 20.45 -3.41 5.37
CA LYS A 53 21.24 -4.54 5.88
C LYS A 53 22.18 -5.13 4.83
N VAL A 54 21.70 -5.30 3.59
CA VAL A 54 22.53 -5.81 2.49
C VAL A 54 23.66 -4.83 2.16
N ILE A 55 23.36 -3.53 2.08
CA ILE A 55 24.37 -2.48 1.85
C ILE A 55 25.46 -2.53 2.93
N ARG A 56 25.07 -2.57 4.22
CA ARG A 56 26.03 -2.67 5.34
C ARG A 56 26.87 -3.94 5.29
N THR A 57 26.28 -5.06 4.86
CA THR A 57 27.00 -6.33 4.72
C THR A 57 28.08 -6.22 3.65
N ILE A 58 27.75 -5.67 2.48
CA ILE A 58 28.69 -5.49 1.37
C ILE A 58 29.85 -4.56 1.76
N ILE A 59 29.56 -3.46 2.48
CA ILE A 59 30.59 -2.57 3.00
C ILE A 59 31.57 -3.32 3.91
N GLY A 60 31.08 -4.27 4.72
CA GLY A 60 31.91 -5.10 5.59
C GLY A 60 32.74 -6.16 4.87
N GLU A 61 32.33 -6.61 3.67
CA GLU A 61 33.04 -7.62 2.87
C GLU A 61 34.26 -7.04 2.13
N GLY A 62 34.34 -5.71 1.98
CA GLY A 62 35.48 -5.00 1.39
C GLY A 62 35.23 -4.55 -0.06
N ALA A 63 36.16 -3.74 -0.58
CA ALA A 63 36.03 -3.07 -1.87
C ALA A 63 35.91 -4.06 -3.04
N GLY A 64 34.94 -3.82 -3.92
CA GLY A 64 34.65 -4.68 -5.08
C GLY A 64 33.58 -5.75 -4.80
N SER A 65 33.14 -5.91 -3.56
CA SER A 65 32.02 -6.79 -3.22
C SER A 65 30.71 -6.27 -3.83
N GLN A 66 29.93 -7.18 -4.43
CA GLN A 66 28.65 -6.89 -5.06
C GLN A 66 27.64 -7.99 -4.70
N ARG A 67 26.37 -7.63 -4.56
CA ARG A 67 25.27 -8.60 -4.46
C ARG A 67 24.08 -8.20 -5.31
N VAL A 68 23.38 -9.20 -5.81
CA VAL A 68 22.07 -9.03 -6.42
C VAL A 68 21.03 -9.01 -5.31
N PHE A 69 20.29 -7.91 -5.19
CA PHE A 69 19.14 -7.80 -4.30
C PHE A 69 17.86 -7.74 -5.13
N SER A 70 17.02 -8.76 -4.98
CA SER A 70 15.70 -8.78 -5.61
C SER A 70 14.69 -8.20 -4.64
N MET A 71 14.01 -7.14 -5.05
CA MET A 71 12.92 -6.53 -4.28
C MET A 71 11.67 -6.45 -5.15
N GLU A 72 10.54 -6.75 -4.54
CA GLU A 72 9.23 -6.45 -5.10
C GLU A 72 8.66 -5.27 -4.31
N ILE A 73 8.41 -4.17 -5.02
CA ILE A 73 7.80 -2.98 -4.43
C ILE A 73 6.43 -2.82 -5.03
N GLY A 74 5.43 -2.74 -4.15
CA GLY A 74 4.05 -2.54 -4.53
C GLY A 74 3.76 -1.10 -4.99
N ARG A 75 2.54 -0.65 -4.73
CA ARG A 75 2.04 0.66 -5.18
C ARG A 75 2.88 1.81 -4.64
N GLY A 76 3.42 2.65 -5.50
CA GLY A 76 4.17 3.84 -5.12
C GLY A 76 5.16 4.27 -6.20
N ARG A 77 6.00 5.25 -5.90
CA ARG A 77 7.11 5.69 -6.75
C ARG A 77 8.40 5.61 -5.96
N MET A 78 9.33 4.80 -6.45
CA MET A 78 10.70 4.77 -5.96
C MET A 78 11.57 5.66 -6.84
N ALA A 79 12.45 6.43 -6.21
CA ALA A 79 13.47 7.23 -6.87
C ALA A 79 14.79 7.10 -6.14
N ILE A 80 15.89 7.06 -6.89
CA ILE A 80 17.24 7.14 -6.35
C ILE A 80 17.69 8.58 -6.55
N ASN A 81 18.04 9.24 -5.46
CA ASN A 81 18.54 10.60 -5.44
C ASN A 81 20.06 10.56 -5.28
N GLU A 82 20.77 10.70 -6.41
CA GLU A 82 22.23 10.68 -6.47
C GLU A 82 22.87 11.90 -5.77
N ILE A 83 22.17 13.03 -5.70
CA ILE A 83 22.70 14.26 -5.09
C ILE A 83 22.79 14.11 -3.56
N ASN A 84 21.75 13.53 -2.96
CA ASN A 84 21.66 13.36 -1.51
C ASN A 84 22.01 11.93 -1.06
N ASP A 85 22.49 11.08 -1.96
CA ASP A 85 22.80 9.65 -1.73
C ASP A 85 21.69 8.92 -0.96
N SER A 86 20.46 9.02 -1.48
CA SER A 86 19.28 8.49 -0.79
C SER A 86 18.33 7.77 -1.74
N ILE A 87 17.67 6.73 -1.23
CA ILE A 87 16.59 6.03 -1.93
C ILE A 87 15.28 6.46 -1.28
N ILE A 88 14.40 7.03 -2.10
CA ILE A 88 13.14 7.61 -1.63
C ILE A 88 12.00 6.80 -2.24
N TRP A 89 11.04 6.41 -1.39
CA TRP A 89 9.79 5.83 -1.84
C TRP A 89 8.62 6.67 -1.36
N ASN A 90 7.72 7.01 -2.27
CA ASN A 90 6.56 7.84 -2.03
C ASN A 90 5.27 7.13 -2.45
N ILE A 91 4.22 7.29 -1.64
CA ILE A 91 2.88 6.80 -1.95
C ILE A 91 1.85 7.88 -1.58
N GLU A 92 0.88 8.08 -2.46
CA GLU A 92 -0.31 8.87 -2.12
C GLU A 92 -1.32 7.96 -1.41
N THR A 93 -1.63 8.28 -0.17
CA THR A 93 -2.58 7.51 0.65
C THR A 93 -3.35 8.43 1.59
N LYS A 94 -4.54 7.98 2.00
CA LYS A 94 -5.32 8.56 3.10
C LYS A 94 -5.05 7.88 4.44
N ALA A 95 -4.24 6.81 4.46
CA ALA A 95 -3.83 6.13 5.67
C ALA A 95 -2.82 7.01 6.43
N LEU A 96 -3.11 7.27 7.71
CA LEU A 96 -2.19 7.95 8.62
C LEU A 96 -1.20 6.92 9.14
N VAL A 97 0.02 6.92 8.62
CA VAL A 97 1.10 6.02 9.10
C VAL A 97 2.02 6.71 10.09
N SER A 98 2.20 8.02 9.97
CA SER A 98 2.84 8.89 10.96
C SER A 98 1.95 10.10 11.22
N GLU A 99 2.14 10.73 12.38
CA GLU A 99 1.58 12.06 12.62
C GLU A 99 2.18 13.05 11.61
N PRO A 100 1.36 13.92 10.99
CA PRO A 100 1.89 14.90 10.03
C PRO A 100 3.00 15.75 10.65
N GLY A 101 4.16 15.77 9.99
CA GLY A 101 5.33 16.53 10.46
C GLY A 101 6.19 15.80 11.50
N VAL A 102 5.86 14.55 11.85
CA VAL A 102 6.69 13.71 12.72
C VAL A 102 7.47 12.72 11.87
N THR A 103 8.80 12.92 11.84
CA THR A 103 9.72 11.97 11.22
C THR A 103 10.06 10.84 12.19
N ILE A 104 9.80 9.60 11.79
CA ILE A 104 10.18 8.41 12.56
C ILE A 104 11.46 7.84 11.96
N ASN A 105 12.54 7.84 12.75
CA ASN A 105 13.84 7.29 12.35
C ASN A 105 13.97 5.85 12.84
N ILE A 106 14.21 4.93 11.91
CA ILE A 106 14.46 3.51 12.18
C ILE A 106 15.80 3.14 11.54
N GLY A 107 16.90 3.29 12.30
CA GLY A 107 18.25 3.13 11.75
C GLY A 107 18.53 4.21 10.69
N ASN A 108 18.89 3.79 9.47
CA ASN A 108 19.08 4.68 8.32
C ASN A 108 17.77 4.99 7.55
N LEU A 109 16.65 4.39 7.94
CA LEU A 109 15.36 4.62 7.30
C LEU A 109 14.63 5.77 8.00
N GLN A 110 14.18 6.75 7.22
CA GLN A 110 13.36 7.85 7.69
C GLN A 110 11.95 7.70 7.13
N LEU A 111 10.95 7.67 8.01
CA LEU A 111 9.55 7.69 7.65
C LEU A 111 9.02 9.11 7.86
N LEU A 112 8.53 9.72 6.78
CA LEU A 112 8.01 11.09 6.75
C LEU A 112 6.48 11.13 6.76
#